data_AF-A0AA43D9R3-F1
#
_entry.id   AF-A0AA43D9R3-F1
#
_cell.length_a   1.000
_cell.length_b   1.000
_cell.length_c   1.000
_cell.angle_alpha   90.00
_cell.angle_beta   90.00
_cell.angle_gamma   90.00
#
_symmetry.space_group_name_H-M   'P 1'
#
loop_
_entity.id
_entity.type
_entity.pdbx_description
1 polymer ?
#
loop_
_entity_poly.entity_id
_entity_poly.type
_entity_poly.pdbx_seq_one_letter_code
_entity_poly.pdbx_strand_id
1 'polypeptide(L)'
;MKLRKSLTLLWAYNIRLLWLPIMLVAVSISSCDDNNSTPAPLGNIVEIAGKTSDLSTLYAAISKYPSLVNTLSAPGTFTVFAPTNAAFTAVLAAI
;
A
#
# COMPACT_ATOMS: atom_id res chain seq x y z
N MET A 1 -11.12 59.47 -5.50
CA MET A 1 -10.77 58.41 -4.52
C MET A 1 -10.55 57.03 -5.16
N LYS A 2 -9.71 56.88 -6.20
CA LYS A 2 -9.37 55.56 -6.78
C LYS A 2 -7.87 55.25 -6.88
N LEU A 3 -6.98 56.22 -6.65
CA LEU A 3 -5.53 56.02 -6.78
C LEU A 3 -4.86 55.26 -5.61
N ARG A 4 -5.43 55.33 -4.39
CA ARG A 4 -4.84 54.66 -3.21
C ARG A 4 -4.93 53.13 -3.23
N LYS A 5 -5.89 52.58 -3.98
CA LYS A 5 -6.07 51.12 -4.11
C LYS A 5 -5.10 50.52 -5.14
N SER A 6 -4.70 51.30 -6.15
CA SER A 6 -3.76 50.85 -7.18
C SER A 6 -2.35 50.67 -6.60
N LEU A 7 -1.89 51.58 -5.73
CA LEU A 7 -0.57 51.51 -5.11
C LEU A 7 -0.38 50.32 -4.15
N THR A 8 -1.42 49.98 -3.38
CA THR A 8 -1.41 48.78 -2.50
C THR A 8 -1.48 47.48 -3.30
N LEU A 9 -2.19 47.49 -4.43
CA LEU A 9 -2.25 46.35 -5.34
C LEU A 9 -0.93 46.15 -6.09
N LEU A 10 -0.20 47.22 -6.42
CA LEU A 10 1.12 47.13 -7.05
C LEU A 10 2.18 46.51 -6.11
N TRP A 11 2.17 46.86 -4.81
CA TRP A 11 3.03 46.23 -3.81
C TRP A 11 2.67 44.75 -3.59
N ALA A 12 1.37 44.44 -3.50
CA ALA A 12 0.88 43.07 -3.36
C ALA A 12 1.07 42.21 -4.63
N TYR A 13 1.03 42.82 -5.82
CA TYR A 13 1.28 42.17 -7.10
C TYR A 13 2.76 41.80 -7.24
N ASN A 14 3.69 42.68 -6.81
CA ASN A 14 5.12 42.38 -6.85
C ASN A 14 5.49 41.23 -5.91
N ILE A 15 4.86 41.14 -4.73
CA ILE A 15 5.02 40.02 -3.79
C ILE A 15 4.38 38.73 -4.33
N ARG A 16 3.18 38.81 -4.93
CA ARG A 16 2.52 37.65 -5.57
C ARG A 16 3.25 37.15 -6.83
N LEU A 17 3.84 38.04 -7.63
CA LEU A 17 4.62 37.67 -8.81
C LEU A 17 5.90 36.93 -8.43
N LEU A 18 6.50 37.30 -7.29
CA LEU A 18 7.72 36.68 -6.76
C LEU A 18 7.44 35.30 -6.15
N TRP A 19 6.23 35.07 -5.63
CA TRP A 19 5.78 33.78 -5.06
C TRP A 19 5.31 32.74 -6.10
N LEU A 20 4.94 33.18 -7.30
CA LEU A 20 4.46 32.33 -8.41
C LEU A 20 5.51 31.34 -8.95
N PRO A 21 6.78 31.72 -9.22
CA PRO A 21 7.81 30.77 -9.64
C PRO A 21 8.29 29.88 -8.48
N ILE A 22 8.22 30.34 -7.24
CA ILE A 22 8.64 29.58 -6.04
C ILE A 22 7.73 28.35 -5.83
N MET A 23 6.43 28.49 -6.08
CA MET A 23 5.47 27.37 -6.01
C MET A 23 5.65 26.38 -7.18
N LEU A 24 6.05 26.86 -8.35
CA LEU A 24 6.28 26.02 -9.53
C LEU A 24 7.56 25.16 -9.38
N VAL A 25 8.62 25.72 -8.78
CA VAL A 25 9.91 25.02 -8.57
C VAL A 25 9.81 23.92 -7.50
N ALA A 26 8.93 24.08 -6.50
CA ALA A 26 8.73 23.09 -5.45
C ALA A 26 8.13 21.76 -5.95
N VAL A 27 7.45 21.77 -7.11
CA VAL A 27 6.82 20.57 -7.70
C VAL A 27 7.83 19.67 -8.41
N SER A 28 9.02 20.18 -8.78
CA SER A 28 9.96 19.45 -9.64
C SER A 28 11.05 18.65 -8.91
N ILE A 29 11.20 18.77 -7.58
CA ILE A 29 12.30 18.10 -6.84
C ILE A 29 11.95 16.71 -6.29
N SER A 30 10.81 16.11 -6.62
CA SER A 30 10.59 14.68 -6.35
C SER A 30 11.17 13.80 -7.46
N SER A 31 12.48 13.91 -7.70
CA SER A 31 13.23 12.91 -8.46
C SER A 31 13.84 11.93 -7.47
N CYS A 32 13.14 10.82 -7.24
CA CYS A 32 13.74 9.62 -6.68
C CYS A 32 14.03 8.69 -7.86
N ASP A 33 15.27 8.71 -8.32
CA ASP A 33 15.88 7.60 -9.05
C ASP A 33 16.84 6.95 -8.06
N ASP A 34 16.52 5.73 -7.61
CA ASP A 34 17.50 4.68 -7.34
C ASP A 34 16.88 3.42 -6.70
N ASN A 35 16.88 2.35 -7.52
CA ASN A 35 16.86 0.92 -7.16
C ASN A 35 15.87 0.44 -6.09
N ASN A 36 14.59 0.60 -6.42
CA ASN A 36 13.51 -0.20 -5.88
C ASN A 36 13.63 -1.66 -6.36
N SER A 37 14.45 -2.46 -5.67
CA SER A 37 14.25 -3.92 -5.63
C SER A 37 13.00 -4.21 -4.80
N THR A 38 11.82 -3.75 -5.23
CA THR A 38 10.58 -4.33 -4.72
C THR A 38 10.47 -5.66 -5.43
N PRO A 39 10.54 -6.80 -4.72
CA PRO A 39 9.88 -7.96 -5.27
C PRO A 39 8.45 -7.51 -5.58
N ALA A 40 8.00 -7.76 -6.82
CA ALA A 40 6.60 -7.55 -7.20
C ALA A 40 5.72 -7.94 -6.02
N PRO A 41 4.73 -7.13 -5.59
CA PRO A 41 4.01 -7.37 -4.35
C PRO A 41 3.52 -8.82 -4.36
N LEU A 42 4.28 -9.67 -3.65
CA LEU A 42 3.89 -11.03 -3.39
C LEU A 42 2.65 -10.78 -2.54
N GLY A 43 1.49 -11.08 -3.13
CA GLY A 43 0.21 -10.79 -2.49
C GLY A 43 0.22 -11.27 -1.05
N ASN A 44 -0.71 -10.76 -0.24
CA ASN A 44 -0.84 -11.21 1.13
C ASN A 44 -0.88 -12.75 1.20
N ILE A 45 -0.38 -13.34 2.29
CA ILE A 45 -0.37 -14.78 2.54
C ILE A 45 -1.75 -15.41 2.23
N VAL A 46 -2.84 -14.69 2.55
CA VAL A 46 -4.22 -15.09 2.25
C VAL A 46 -4.50 -15.16 0.74
N GLU A 47 -3.97 -14.21 -0.02
CA GLU A 47 -4.12 -14.14 -1.48
C GLU A 47 -3.30 -15.23 -2.18
N ILE A 48 -2.08 -15.51 -1.69
CA ILE A 48 -1.24 -16.60 -2.17
C ILE A 48 -1.89 -17.96 -1.91
N ALA A 49 -2.48 -18.15 -0.72
CA ALA A 49 -3.23 -19.36 -0.38
C ALA A 49 -4.45 -19.56 -1.28
N GLY A 50 -5.18 -18.49 -1.62
CA GLY A 50 -6.33 -18.55 -2.53
C GLY A 50 -5.96 -18.87 -3.99
N LYS A 51 -4.74 -18.52 -4.43
CA LYS A 51 -4.24 -18.79 -5.79
C LYS A 51 -3.66 -20.20 -5.96
N THR A 52 -3.40 -20.91 -4.88
CA THR A 52 -2.77 -22.24 -4.89
C THR A 52 -3.83 -23.32 -4.66
N SER A 53 -4.07 -24.18 -5.66
CA SER A 53 -5.09 -25.24 -5.60
C SER A 53 -4.94 -26.17 -4.39
N ASP A 54 -3.69 -26.48 -4.04
CA ASP A 54 -3.35 -27.40 -2.94
C ASP A 54 -3.55 -26.81 -1.55
N LEU A 55 -3.79 -25.49 -1.46
CA LEU A 55 -4.03 -24.75 -0.21
C LEU A 55 -5.50 -24.32 -0.05
N SER A 56 -6.40 -24.80 -0.91
CA SER A 56 -7.83 -24.44 -0.86
C SER A 56 -8.51 -24.83 0.45
N THR A 57 -8.15 -25.97 1.06
CA THR A 57 -8.67 -26.37 2.38
C THR A 57 -8.21 -25.39 3.48
N LEU A 58 -6.96 -24.94 3.41
CA LEU A 58 -6.41 -23.94 4.31
C LEU A 58 -7.12 -22.59 4.14
N TYR A 59 -7.31 -22.13 2.89
CA TYR A 59 -8.02 -20.88 2.61
C TYR A 59 -9.46 -20.90 3.14
N ALA A 60 -10.17 -22.03 2.99
CA ALA A 60 -11.50 -22.21 3.54
C ALA A 60 -11.52 -22.18 5.08
N ALA A 61 -10.49 -22.73 5.73
CA ALA A 61 -10.35 -22.67 7.19
C ALA A 61 -10.05 -21.23 7.66
N ILE A 62 -9.12 -20.53 7.01
CA ILE A 62 -8.77 -19.14 7.33
C ILE A 62 -9.99 -18.22 7.13
N SER A 63 -10.76 -18.43 6.06
CA SER A 63 -11.96 -17.64 5.75
C SER A 63 -13.07 -17.78 6.81
N LYS A 64 -13.10 -18.86 7.59
CA LYS A 64 -14.02 -19.02 8.73
C LYS A 64 -13.64 -18.15 9.94
N TYR A 65 -12.39 -17.69 10.02
CA TYR A 65 -11.87 -16.92 11.14
C TYR A 65 -11.39 -15.53 10.67
N PRO A 66 -12.27 -14.51 10.66
CA PRO A 66 -11.95 -13.17 10.15
C PRO A 66 -10.83 -12.47 10.93
N SER A 67 -10.64 -12.81 12.21
CA SER A 67 -9.50 -12.33 13.01
C SER A 67 -8.15 -12.82 12.49
N LEU A 68 -8.09 -14.04 11.92
CA LEU A 68 -6.86 -14.62 11.37
C LEU A 68 -6.49 -13.97 10.02
N VAL A 69 -7.49 -13.61 9.23
CA VAL A 69 -7.28 -12.83 8.00
C VAL A 69 -6.66 -11.49 8.34
N ASN A 70 -7.19 -10.79 9.36
CA ASN A 70 -6.69 -9.49 9.76
C ASN A 70 -5.25 -9.56 10.31
N THR A 71 -4.90 -10.61 11.07
CA THR A 71 -3.53 -10.78 11.59
C THR A 71 -2.54 -11.14 10.50
N LEU A 72 -2.89 -12.02 9.57
CA LEU A 72 -2.01 -12.37 8.44
C LEU A 72 -1.88 -11.25 7.41
N SER A 73 -2.83 -10.30 7.41
CA SER A 73 -2.77 -9.06 6.62
C SER A 73 -2.04 -7.91 7.31
N ALA A 74 -1.72 -8.05 8.60
CA ALA A 74 -1.02 -7.02 9.33
C ALA A 74 0.44 -6.89 8.86
N PRO A 75 1.07 -5.72 9.00
CA PRO A 75 2.49 -5.57 8.70
C PRO A 75 3.33 -6.44 9.64
N GLY A 76 4.11 -7.37 9.09
CA GLY A 76 4.99 -8.25 9.84
C GLY A 76 5.43 -9.48 9.05
N THR A 77 6.56 -10.08 9.43
CA THR A 77 7.02 -11.35 8.85
C THR A 77 6.33 -12.50 9.55
N PHE A 78 5.43 -13.21 8.86
CA PHE A 78 4.78 -14.40 9.37
C PHE A 78 5.29 -15.66 8.70
N THR A 79 5.58 -16.68 9.49
CA THR A 79 5.79 -18.06 9.04
C THR A 79 4.55 -18.87 9.31
N VAL A 80 3.77 -19.14 8.27
CA VAL A 80 2.55 -19.96 8.34
C VAL A 80 2.87 -21.37 7.89
N PHE A 81 2.67 -22.35 8.77
CA PHE A 81 2.73 -23.76 8.40
C PHE A 81 1.47 -24.12 7.60
N ALA A 82 1.61 -24.21 6.28
CA ALA A 82 0.53 -24.44 5.34
C ALA A 82 0.53 -25.90 4.82
N PRO A 83 -0.16 -26.84 5.49
CA PRO A 83 -0.31 -28.20 4.99
C PRO A 83 -1.12 -28.23 3.67
N THR A 84 -0.79 -29.18 2.79
CA THR A 84 -1.54 -29.42 1.55
C THR A 84 -2.86 -30.12 1.84
N ASN A 85 -3.79 -30.08 0.86
CA ASN A 85 -5.03 -30.86 0.92
C ASN A 85 -4.80 -32.34 1.23
N ALA A 86 -3.75 -32.95 0.65
CA ALA A 86 -3.40 -34.34 0.92
C ALA A 86 -3.01 -34.59 2.39
N ALA A 87 -2.33 -33.63 3.03
CA ALA A 87 -2.00 -33.72 4.45
C ALA A 87 -3.24 -33.64 5.34
N PHE A 88 -4.24 -32.81 4.99
CA PHE A 88 -5.53 -32.81 5.67
C PHE A 88 -6.24 -34.16 5.54
N THR A 89 -6.29 -34.74 4.33
CA THR A 89 -6.88 -36.07 4.10
C THR A 89 -6.15 -37.16 4.87
N ALA A 90 -4.82 -37.13 4.92
CA ALA A 90 -4.02 -38.11 5.65
C ALA A 90 -4.31 -38.06 7.16
N VAL A 91 -4.44 -36.86 7.74
CA VAL A 91 -4.86 -36.71 9.14
C VAL A 91 -6.25 -37.29 9.34
N LEU A 92 -7.24 -36.90 8.52
CA LEU A 92 -8.61 -37.43 8.60
C LEU A 92 -8.72 -38.96 8.42
N ALA A 93 -7.80 -39.57 7.69
CA ALA A 93 -7.74 -41.03 7.53
C ALA A 93 -7.03 -41.74 8.69
N ALA A 94 -6.27 -41.00 9.50
CA ALA A 94 -5.50 -41.53 10.63
C ALA A 94 -6.20 -41.37 11.99
N ILE A 95 -7.32 -40.62 12.05
CA ILE A 95 -8.24 -40.53 13.19
C ILE A 95 -9.44 -41.44 12.98
#